data_AF-A0A839TTX5-F1
#
_entry.id   AF-A0A839TTX5-F1
#
_cell.length_a   1.000
_cell.length_b   1.000
_cell.length_c   1.000
_cell.angle_alpha   90.00
_cell.angle_beta   90.00
_cell.angle_gamma   90.00
#
_symmetry.space_group_name_H-M   'P 1'
#
loop_
_entity.id
_entity.type
_entity.pdbx_description
1 polymer ?
#
loop_
_entity_poly.entity_id
_entity_poly.type
_entity_poly.pdbx_seq_one_letter_code
_entity_poly.pdbx_strand_id
1 'polypeptide(L)'
;MRNEFILELLDSRLNVFLQLVEQCPPDKRRVIPNGFKNHLHWHVGHVLTVTEFHVFTLSNQPTFLPERYQSLFAYGTKPADWQEEPPAWDDLIAELGAQAVLIRETLKDRLDEPVPENFLKAQTIGELIVSTELHMLDHVGFVNAMLKALQAS
;
A
#
# COMPACT_ATOMS: atom_id res chain seq x y z
N MET A 1 -15.42 13.21 -9.68
CA MET A 1 -15.94 12.17 -8.76
C MET A 1 -16.22 12.86 -7.43
N ARG A 2 -17.25 12.49 -6.65
CA ARG A 2 -17.48 13.19 -5.35
C ARG A 2 -16.35 12.85 -4.37
N ASN A 3 -15.85 13.84 -3.62
CA ASN A 3 -14.75 13.66 -2.67
C ASN A 3 -15.04 12.56 -1.63
N GLU A 4 -16.25 12.55 -1.09
CA GLU A 4 -16.70 11.49 -0.19
C GLU A 4 -16.61 10.09 -0.83
N PHE A 5 -16.98 9.95 -2.11
CA PHE A 5 -16.89 8.65 -2.79
C PHE A 5 -15.43 8.18 -2.96
N ILE A 6 -14.48 9.10 -3.20
CA ILE A 6 -13.05 8.76 -3.29
C ILE A 6 -12.54 8.23 -1.95
N LEU A 7 -12.90 8.87 -0.85
CA LEU A 7 -12.46 8.47 0.50
C LEU A 7 -13.12 7.16 0.97
N GLU A 8 -14.41 6.98 0.67
CA GLU A 8 -15.09 5.69 0.93
C GLU A 8 -14.50 4.55 0.09
N LEU A 9 -14.01 4.86 -1.12
CA LEU A 9 -13.30 3.88 -1.94
C LEU A 9 -11.99 3.46 -1.26
N LEU A 10 -11.18 4.42 -0.80
CA LEU A 10 -9.96 4.16 -0.03
C LEU A 10 -10.20 3.22 1.14
N ASP A 11 -11.16 3.54 2.00
CA ASP A 11 -11.45 2.72 3.17
C ASP A 11 -11.95 1.33 2.77
N SER A 12 -12.81 1.24 1.75
CA SER A 12 -13.32 -0.05 1.28
C SER A 12 -12.21 -0.94 0.71
N ARG A 13 -11.27 -0.38 -0.07
CA ARG A 13 -10.19 -1.15 -0.71
C ARG A 13 -9.13 -1.55 0.28
N LEU A 14 -8.76 -0.67 1.21
CA LEU A 14 -7.88 -1.02 2.31
C LEU A 14 -8.46 -2.16 3.15
N ASN A 15 -9.75 -2.09 3.51
CA ASN A 15 -10.42 -3.15 4.26
C ASN A 15 -10.38 -4.49 3.52
N VAL A 16 -10.60 -4.51 2.21
CA VAL A 16 -10.49 -5.74 1.39
C VAL A 16 -9.06 -6.28 1.43
N PHE A 17 -8.05 -5.42 1.29
CA PHE A 17 -6.65 -5.82 1.36
C PHE A 17 -6.29 -6.40 2.74
N LEU A 18 -6.69 -5.71 3.83
CA LEU A 18 -6.46 -6.15 5.22
C LEU A 18 -7.11 -7.50 5.52
N GLN A 19 -8.39 -7.67 5.19
CA GLN A 19 -9.11 -8.95 5.36
C GLN A 19 -8.46 -10.10 4.60
N LEU A 20 -7.83 -9.80 3.46
CA LEU A 20 -7.16 -10.81 2.67
C LEU A 20 -5.82 -11.21 3.30
N VAL A 21 -5.00 -10.24 3.72
CA VAL A 21 -3.69 -10.53 4.33
C VAL A 21 -3.83 -11.20 5.70
N GLU A 22 -4.90 -10.94 6.45
CA GLU A 22 -5.24 -11.61 7.71
C GLU A 22 -5.42 -13.13 7.56
N GLN A 23 -5.78 -13.61 6.36
CA GLN A 23 -5.91 -15.03 6.09
C GLN A 23 -4.54 -15.75 5.99
N CYS A 24 -3.43 -15.00 5.97
CA CYS A 24 -2.10 -15.59 5.88
C CYS A 24 -1.61 -16.07 7.27
N PRO A 25 -1.37 -17.38 7.46
CA PRO A 25 -0.82 -17.87 8.72
C PRO A 25 0.63 -17.41 8.89
N PRO A 26 1.11 -17.20 10.14
CA PRO A 26 2.42 -16.62 10.41
C PRO A 26 3.60 -17.28 9.70
N ASP A 27 3.60 -18.61 9.60
CA ASP A 27 4.64 -19.42 8.96
C ASP A 27 4.71 -19.24 7.44
N LYS A 28 3.65 -18.70 6.81
CA LYS A 28 3.58 -18.47 5.36
C LYS A 28 3.81 -17.02 4.95
N ARG A 29 3.82 -16.05 5.88
CA ARG A 29 3.94 -14.60 5.59
C ARG A 29 5.21 -14.23 4.80
N ARG A 30 6.29 -14.99 5.00
CA ARG A 30 7.60 -14.80 4.34
C ARG A 30 7.95 -15.87 3.30
N VAL A 31 7.02 -16.79 3.01
CA VAL A 31 7.22 -17.80 1.96
C VAL A 31 6.91 -17.17 0.60
N ILE A 32 7.82 -17.36 -0.36
CA ILE A 32 7.63 -16.95 -1.76
C ILE A 32 7.08 -18.17 -2.52
N PRO A 33 5.82 -18.16 -2.99
CA PRO A 33 5.27 -19.26 -3.77
C PRO A 33 5.95 -19.33 -5.15
N ASN A 34 5.99 -20.52 -5.76
CA ASN A 34 6.55 -20.70 -7.10
C ASN A 34 5.87 -19.77 -8.11
N GLY A 35 6.68 -19.10 -8.94
CA GLY A 35 6.21 -18.13 -9.93
C GLY A 35 6.10 -16.69 -9.43
N PHE A 36 6.30 -16.44 -8.12
CA PHE A 36 6.34 -15.10 -7.53
C PHE A 36 7.78 -14.68 -7.19
N LYS A 37 7.99 -13.36 -7.04
CA LYS A 37 9.29 -12.78 -6.67
C LYS A 37 9.33 -12.22 -5.24
N ASN A 38 8.16 -12.02 -4.63
CA ASN A 38 7.97 -11.38 -3.34
C ASN A 38 7.09 -12.30 -2.48
N HIS A 39 7.12 -12.12 -1.15
CA HIS A 39 6.23 -12.80 -0.21
C HIS A 39 5.16 -11.81 0.31
N LEU A 40 4.13 -12.28 1.01
CA LEU A 40 3.03 -11.43 1.49
C LEU A 40 3.51 -10.27 2.38
N HIS A 41 4.50 -10.49 3.25
CA HIS A 41 5.02 -9.43 4.11
C HIS A 41 5.58 -8.24 3.30
N TRP A 42 6.16 -8.49 2.11
CA TRP A 42 6.61 -7.43 1.22
C TRP A 42 5.42 -6.68 0.63
N HIS A 43 4.36 -7.38 0.23
CA HIS A 43 3.17 -6.73 -0.32
C HIS A 43 2.49 -5.80 0.68
N VAL A 44 2.43 -6.16 1.96
CA VAL A 44 1.88 -5.28 3.03
C VAL A 44 2.71 -4.00 3.13
N GLY A 45 4.03 -4.11 3.30
CA GLY A 45 4.91 -2.94 3.40
C GLY A 45 4.98 -2.13 2.10
N HIS A 46 4.86 -2.78 0.94
CA HIS A 46 4.83 -2.13 -0.37
C HIS A 46 3.58 -1.27 -0.56
N VAL A 47 2.39 -1.79 -0.26
CA VAL A 47 1.15 -1.00 -0.33
C VAL A 47 1.28 0.22 0.59
N LEU A 48 1.72 0.04 1.84
CA LEU A 48 1.92 1.13 2.79
C LEU A 48 2.89 2.21 2.26
N THR A 49 4.05 1.79 1.78
CA THR A 49 5.12 2.70 1.31
C THR A 49 4.75 3.42 0.02
N VAL A 50 4.07 2.73 -0.90
CA VAL A 50 3.62 3.33 -2.16
C VAL A 50 2.43 4.25 -1.94
N THR A 51 1.50 3.91 -1.05
CA THR A 51 0.41 4.81 -0.68
C THR A 51 0.94 6.11 -0.10
N GLU A 52 1.96 6.04 0.75
CA GLU A 52 2.66 7.23 1.25
C GLU A 52 3.22 8.09 0.12
N PHE A 53 3.97 7.45 -0.78
CA PHE A 53 4.62 8.12 -1.90
C PHE A 53 3.60 8.77 -2.83
N HIS A 54 2.58 8.02 -3.22
CA HIS A 54 1.52 8.51 -4.11
C HIS A 54 0.74 9.66 -3.49
N VAL A 55 0.30 9.52 -2.24
CA VAL A 55 -0.64 10.49 -1.66
C VAL A 55 0.09 11.68 -1.07
N PHE A 56 1.18 11.49 -0.33
CA PHE A 56 1.87 12.57 0.38
C PHE A 56 3.04 13.13 -0.41
N THR A 57 3.98 12.29 -0.88
CA THR A 57 5.16 12.79 -1.59
C THR A 57 4.79 13.50 -2.89
N LEU A 58 3.94 12.90 -3.74
CA LEU A 58 3.56 13.50 -5.02
C LEU A 58 2.67 14.74 -4.89
N SER A 59 2.08 15.00 -3.72
CA SER A 59 1.30 16.21 -3.43
C SER A 59 2.05 17.22 -2.55
N ASN A 60 3.38 17.07 -2.40
CA ASN A 60 4.25 17.89 -1.56
C ASN A 60 3.76 18.02 -0.10
N GLN A 61 3.12 16.99 0.43
CA GLN A 61 2.75 16.92 1.85
C GLN A 61 3.88 16.27 2.66
N PRO A 62 3.97 16.53 3.97
CA PRO A 62 4.87 15.80 4.85
C PRO A 62 4.64 14.29 4.78
N THR A 63 5.72 13.53 4.86
CA THR A 63 5.70 12.07 5.00
C THR A 63 5.92 11.70 6.46
N PHE A 64 5.43 10.53 6.85
CA PHE A 64 5.36 10.00 8.20
C PHE A 64 6.10 8.67 8.36
N LEU A 65 6.34 7.93 7.28
CA LEU A 65 7.09 6.68 7.30
C LEU A 65 8.61 6.93 7.40
N PRO A 66 9.35 6.08 8.13
CA PRO A 66 10.80 6.13 8.15
C PRO A 66 11.40 5.94 6.74
N GLU A 67 12.46 6.68 6.42
CA GLU A 67 13.15 6.62 5.12
C GLU A 67 13.55 5.20 4.70
N ARG A 68 13.88 4.35 5.69
CA ARG A 68 14.26 2.95 5.49
C ARG A 68 13.18 2.11 4.76
N TYR A 69 11.91 2.52 4.81
CA TYR A 69 10.84 1.81 4.09
C TYR A 69 11.06 1.86 2.57
N GLN A 70 11.75 2.87 2.06
CA GLN A 70 12.07 2.97 0.64
C GLN A 70 13.01 1.84 0.17
N SER A 71 14.04 1.49 0.94
CA SER A 71 14.96 0.40 0.58
C SER A 71 14.30 -0.98 0.69
N LEU A 72 13.27 -1.11 1.52
CA LEU A 72 12.57 -2.36 1.77
C LEU A 72 11.39 -2.58 0.81
N PHE A 73 10.64 -1.54 0.50
CA PHE A 73 9.28 -1.68 -0.03
C PHE A 73 8.97 -0.78 -1.23
N ALA A 74 9.89 0.06 -1.70
CA ALA A 74 9.65 0.86 -2.90
C ALA A 74 9.49 0.00 -4.17
N TYR A 75 9.07 0.64 -5.26
CA TYR A 75 9.00 0.00 -6.57
C TYR A 75 10.30 -0.71 -6.95
N GLY A 76 10.17 -1.95 -7.42
CA GLY A 76 11.30 -2.77 -7.89
C GLY A 76 12.12 -3.45 -6.79
N THR A 77 11.87 -3.16 -5.51
CA THR A 77 12.49 -3.87 -4.39
C THR A 77 12.00 -5.33 -4.31
N LYS A 78 12.80 -6.18 -3.67
CA LYS A 78 12.42 -7.57 -3.37
C LYS A 78 13.07 -8.02 -2.06
N PRO A 79 12.44 -8.96 -1.32
CA PRO A 79 12.98 -9.45 -0.05
C PRO A 79 14.40 -10.01 -0.13
N ALA A 80 14.76 -10.58 -1.28
CA ALA A 80 16.10 -11.13 -1.50
C ALA A 80 17.22 -10.08 -1.47
N ASP A 81 16.89 -8.79 -1.64
CA ASP A 81 17.86 -7.69 -1.62
C ASP A 81 17.90 -6.96 -0.28
N TRP A 82 17.03 -7.30 0.67
CA TRP A 82 16.97 -6.63 1.98
C TRP A 82 18.27 -6.81 2.76
N GLN A 83 18.81 -5.69 3.23
CA GLN A 83 20.04 -5.65 4.04
C GLN A 83 19.75 -5.47 5.54
N GLU A 84 18.49 -5.25 5.89
CA GLU A 84 18.02 -5.08 7.27
C GLU A 84 16.69 -5.80 7.46
N GLU A 85 16.36 -6.04 8.73
CA GLU A 85 15.10 -6.67 9.10
C GLU A 85 13.94 -5.70 8.85
N PRO A 86 12.88 -6.13 8.13
CA PRO A 86 11.72 -5.28 7.93
C PRO A 86 10.96 -5.05 9.25
N PRO A 87 10.10 -4.02 9.31
CA PRO A 87 9.15 -3.83 10.41
C PRO A 87 8.32 -5.10 10.69
N ALA A 88 7.82 -5.25 11.92
CA ALA A 88 7.01 -6.42 12.24
C ALA A 88 5.70 -6.41 11.44
N TRP A 89 5.15 -7.60 11.17
CA TRP A 89 3.90 -7.73 10.41
C TRP A 89 2.76 -6.93 11.04
N ASP A 90 2.58 -7.05 12.36
CA ASP A 90 1.48 -6.38 13.05
C ASP A 90 1.66 -4.86 13.07
N ASP A 91 2.91 -4.37 13.08
CA ASP A 91 3.22 -2.94 12.94
C ASP A 91 2.80 -2.43 11.56
N LEU A 92 3.14 -3.14 10.49
CA LEU A 92 2.76 -2.76 9.11
C LEU A 92 1.23 -2.71 8.93
N ILE A 93 0.50 -3.65 9.55
CA ILE A 93 -0.97 -3.68 9.53
C ILE A 93 -1.55 -2.48 10.28
N ALA A 94 -1.01 -2.18 11.46
CA ALA A 94 -1.43 -1.02 12.25
C ALA A 94 -1.14 0.30 11.51
N GLU A 95 0.04 0.43 10.90
CA GLU A 95 0.45 1.59 10.11
C GLU A 95 -0.44 1.79 8.87
N LEU A 96 -0.82 0.72 8.17
CA LEU A 96 -1.79 0.79 7.07
C LEU A 96 -3.14 1.36 7.50
N GLY A 97 -3.68 0.85 8.61
CA GLY A 97 -4.93 1.37 9.18
C GLY A 97 -4.82 2.84 9.58
N ALA A 98 -3.72 3.21 10.23
CA ALA A 98 -3.46 4.60 10.63
C ALA A 98 -3.28 5.53 9.42
N GLN A 99 -2.65 5.07 8.35
CA GLN A 99 -2.41 5.87 7.15
C GLN A 99 -3.73 6.25 6.45
N ALA A 100 -4.71 5.36 6.35
CA ALA A 100 -6.02 5.70 5.79
C ALA A 100 -6.75 6.76 6.62
N VAL A 101 -6.73 6.64 7.96
CA VAL A 101 -7.28 7.67 8.86
C VAL A 101 -6.58 9.00 8.63
N LEU A 102 -5.25 8.98 8.55
CA LEU A 102 -4.44 10.19 8.33
C LEU A 102 -4.79 10.86 6.99
N ILE A 103 -4.92 10.10 5.90
CA ILE A 103 -5.33 10.62 4.59
C ILE A 103 -6.69 11.31 4.70
N ARG A 104 -7.67 10.66 5.35
CA ARG A 104 -9.02 11.21 5.51
C ARG A 104 -9.02 12.48 6.36
N GLU A 105 -8.34 12.48 7.50
CA GLU A 105 -8.33 13.63 8.41
C GLU A 105 -7.60 14.84 7.82
N THR A 106 -6.53 14.61 7.06
CA THR A 106 -5.67 15.68 6.54
C THR A 106 -6.12 16.20 5.17
N LEU A 107 -6.75 15.37 4.33
CA LEU A 107 -6.99 15.70 2.92
C LEU A 107 -8.47 15.76 2.52
N LYS A 108 -9.44 15.37 3.35
CA LYS A 108 -10.87 15.25 2.94
C LYS A 108 -11.46 16.48 2.22
N ASP A 109 -11.03 17.68 2.61
CA ASP A 109 -11.52 18.96 2.06
C ASP A 109 -10.57 19.56 1.01
N ARG A 110 -9.53 18.80 0.63
CA ARG A 110 -8.39 19.23 -0.20
C ARG A 110 -8.21 18.37 -1.47
N LEU A 111 -9.14 17.45 -1.76
CA LEU A 111 -9.03 16.51 -2.88
C LEU A 111 -8.94 17.20 -4.26
N ASP A 112 -9.47 18.41 -4.40
CA ASP A 112 -9.41 19.19 -5.66
C ASP A 112 -8.14 20.05 -5.76
N GLU A 113 -7.26 20.05 -4.74
CA GLU A 113 -6.00 20.80 -4.80
C GLU A 113 -5.08 20.25 -5.89
N PRO A 114 -4.46 21.13 -6.70
CA PRO A 114 -3.56 20.71 -7.76
C PRO A 114 -2.25 20.16 -7.21
N VAL A 115 -1.68 19.19 -7.91
CA VAL A 115 -0.38 18.57 -7.55
C VAL A 115 0.67 18.81 -8.63
N PRO A 116 1.98 18.78 -8.29
CA PRO A 116 3.05 18.84 -9.27
C PRO A 116 2.93 17.76 -10.37
N GLU A 117 3.56 18.02 -11.52
CA GLU A 117 3.67 17.00 -12.57
C GLU A 117 4.34 15.73 -12.01
N ASN A 118 3.71 14.59 -12.26
CA ASN A 118 4.14 13.30 -11.74
C ASN A 118 3.96 12.21 -12.80
N PHE A 119 4.55 11.04 -12.55
CA PHE A 119 4.52 9.91 -13.48
C PHE A 119 3.13 9.26 -13.60
N LEU A 120 2.26 9.43 -12.60
CA LEU A 120 0.86 8.98 -12.64
C LEU A 120 -0.02 9.89 -13.50
N LYS A 121 0.48 11.06 -13.90
CA LYS A 121 -0.26 12.10 -14.63
C LYS A 121 -1.51 12.60 -13.89
N ALA A 122 -1.54 12.42 -12.57
CA ALA A 122 -2.56 12.99 -11.70
C ALA A 122 -2.40 14.51 -11.63
N GLN A 123 -3.51 15.23 -11.69
CA GLN A 123 -3.58 16.68 -11.62
C GLN A 123 -4.01 17.16 -10.24
N THR A 124 -4.70 16.32 -9.45
CA THR A 124 -5.17 16.67 -8.10
C THR A 124 -4.85 15.59 -7.05
N ILE A 125 -4.96 15.95 -5.78
CA ILE A 125 -4.82 15.01 -4.66
C ILE A 125 -5.81 13.85 -4.78
N GLY A 126 -7.06 14.13 -5.17
CA GLY A 126 -8.08 13.10 -5.37
C GLY A 126 -7.69 12.10 -6.47
N GLU A 127 -7.05 12.55 -7.54
CA GLU A 127 -6.55 11.68 -8.60
C GLU A 127 -5.36 10.82 -8.16
N LEU A 128 -4.51 11.32 -7.26
CA LEU A 128 -3.46 10.53 -6.63
C LEU A 128 -4.05 9.43 -5.74
N ILE A 129 -5.08 9.75 -4.94
CA ILE A 129 -5.79 8.75 -4.12
C ILE A 129 -6.42 7.69 -5.03
N VAL A 130 -7.17 8.08 -6.07
CA VAL A 130 -7.75 7.11 -7.01
C VAL A 130 -6.66 6.23 -7.66
N SER A 131 -5.52 6.81 -8.01
CA SER A 131 -4.39 6.04 -8.57
C SER A 131 -3.81 5.04 -7.56
N THR A 132 -3.74 5.41 -6.28
CA THR A 132 -3.28 4.53 -5.19
C THR A 132 -4.28 3.39 -4.93
N GLU A 133 -5.58 3.64 -5.07
CA GLU A 133 -6.61 2.58 -4.98
C GLU A 133 -6.45 1.51 -6.07
N LEU A 134 -6.20 1.95 -7.30
CA LEU A 134 -5.99 1.02 -8.42
C LEU A 134 -4.72 0.18 -8.19
N HIS A 135 -3.65 0.81 -7.73
CA HIS A 135 -2.43 0.11 -7.34
C HIS A 135 -2.67 -0.92 -6.22
N MET A 136 -3.43 -0.55 -5.19
CA MET A 136 -3.78 -1.47 -4.10
C MET A 136 -4.61 -2.66 -4.61
N LEU A 137 -5.53 -2.45 -5.56
CA LEU A 137 -6.31 -3.53 -6.17
C LEU A 137 -5.45 -4.54 -6.93
N ASP A 138 -4.40 -4.08 -7.62
CA ASP A 138 -3.43 -4.99 -8.25
C ASP A 138 -2.80 -5.90 -7.18
N HIS A 139 -2.44 -5.33 -6.02
CA HIS A 139 -1.90 -6.08 -4.89
C HIS A 139 -2.91 -7.01 -4.20
N VAL A 140 -4.19 -6.65 -4.12
CA VAL A 140 -5.25 -7.59 -3.73
C VAL A 140 -5.26 -8.80 -4.65
N GLY A 141 -5.11 -8.59 -5.96
CA GLY A 141 -4.98 -9.66 -6.96
C GLY A 141 -3.78 -10.58 -6.70
N PHE A 142 -2.59 -9.99 -6.51
CA PHE A 142 -1.37 -10.75 -6.21
C PHE A 142 -1.49 -11.54 -4.91
N VAL A 143 -1.90 -10.89 -3.82
CA VAL A 143 -2.02 -11.54 -2.50
C VAL A 143 -3.02 -12.69 -2.57
N ASN A 144 -4.16 -12.53 -3.26
CA ASN A 144 -5.16 -13.59 -3.40
C ASN A 144 -4.60 -14.80 -4.15
N ALA A 145 -3.86 -14.55 -5.24
CA ALA A 145 -3.21 -15.62 -6.01
C ALA A 145 -2.16 -16.35 -5.17
N MET A 146 -1.36 -15.61 -4.39
CA MET A 146 -0.33 -16.18 -3.52
C MET A 146 -0.93 -17.02 -2.39
N LEU A 147 -2.00 -16.56 -1.73
CA LEU A 147 -2.68 -17.33 -0.68
C LEU A 147 -3.18 -18.68 -1.21
N LYS A 148 -3.78 -18.70 -2.40
CA LYS A 148 -4.20 -19.94 -3.06
C LYS A 148 -3.02 -20.87 -3.36
N ALA A 149 -1.91 -20.32 -3.86
CA ALA A 149 -0.70 -21.10 -4.11
C ALA A 149 -0.13 -21.71 -2.82
N LEU A 150 -0.15 -20.97 -1.72
CA LEU A 150 0.37 -21.41 -0.41
C LEU A 150 -0.51 -22.48 0.26
N GLN A 151 -1.81 -22.53 -0.06
CA GLN A 151 -2.73 -23.58 0.40
C GLN A 151 -2.57 -24.90 -0.37
N ALA A 152 -2.16 -24.83 -1.64
CA ALA A 152 -1.93 -25.99 -2.49
C ALA A 152 -0.55 -26.65 -2.26
N SER A 153 0.25 -26.13 -1.33
CA SER A 153 1.65 -26.49 -1.06
C SER A 153 1.86 -27.15 0.29
#